data_AF-A0A7L2R4J1-F1
#
_entry.id   AF-A0A7L2R4J1-F1
#
_cell.length_a   1.000
_cell.length_b   1.000
_cell.length_c   1.000
_cell.angle_alpha   90.00
_cell.angle_beta   90.00
_cell.angle_gamma   90.00
#
_symmetry.space_group_name_H-M   'P 1'
#
loop_
_entity.id
_entity.type
_entity.pdbx_description
1 polymer ?
#
loop_
_entity_poly.entity_id
_entity_poly.type
_entity_poly.pdbx_seq_one_letter_code
_entity_poly.pdbx_strand_id
1 'polypeptide(L)'
;MMLMVTLTEGGKAEGKVKRMCAPTWSVDAYRTYLTVLFSTSIMAPGIIIGFLYTRLARTYLESQRNPPHKEKSKRSPRQKVLIMIFSIVLVFWACFLPFWIWQLVRLYSSSLQLTTQTQKCINYLVTCLTYSNSC
;
A
#
# COMPACT_ATOMS: atom_id res chain seq x y z
N MET A 1 13.67 -5.96 15.24
CA MET A 1 13.86 -7.27 14.58
C MET A 1 14.97 -7.09 13.55
N MET A 2 16.14 -7.70 13.73
CA MET A 2 17.22 -7.64 12.73
C MET A 2 16.89 -8.57 11.57
N LEU A 3 16.79 -8.02 10.36
CA LEU A 3 16.72 -8.82 9.14
C LEU A 3 18.11 -9.43 8.89
N MET A 4 18.23 -10.75 9.08
CA MET A 4 19.41 -11.50 8.65
C MET A 4 19.43 -11.54 7.12
N VAL A 5 20.54 -11.11 6.53
CA VAL A 5 20.71 -10.97 5.08
C VAL A 5 21.88 -11.84 4.63
N THR A 6 21.68 -12.65 3.59
CA THR A 6 22.73 -13.39 2.89
C THR A 6 23.06 -12.75 1.56
N LEU A 7 24.34 -12.75 1.21
CA LEU A 7 24.80 -12.42 -0.13
C LEU A 7 24.50 -13.61 -1.06
N THR A 8 23.74 -13.36 -2.12
CA THR A 8 23.47 -14.31 -3.21
C THR A 8 24.21 -13.83 -4.46
N GLU A 9 25.06 -14.70 -5.02
CA GLU A 9 25.76 -14.43 -6.26
C GLU A 9 25.05 -15.18 -7.40
N GLY A 10 24.45 -14.43 -8.31
CA GLY A 10 23.80 -14.97 -9.51
C GLY A 10 24.64 -14.67 -10.76
N GLY A 11 25.05 -15.70 -11.49
CA GLY A 11 25.70 -15.55 -12.79
C GLY A 11 24.66 -15.40 -13.91
N LYS A 12 24.75 -14.36 -14.76
CA LYS A 12 24.11 -14.40 -16.08
C LYS A 12 24.80 -13.52 -17.12
N ALA A 13 24.95 -14.11 -18.31
CA ALA A 13 25.29 -13.58 -19.65
C ALA A 13 26.15 -12.31 -19.69
N GLU A 14 27.39 -12.43 -20.21
CA GLU A 14 28.46 -11.41 -20.31
C GLU A 14 29.53 -11.39 -19.19
N GLY A 15 29.64 -12.44 -18.36
CA GLY A 15 30.77 -12.59 -17.44
C GLY A 15 30.76 -11.68 -16.20
N LYS A 16 29.73 -10.85 -16.00
CA LYS A 16 29.55 -10.07 -14.76
C LYS A 16 28.78 -10.87 -13.69
N VAL A 17 29.38 -10.98 -12.50
CA VAL A 17 28.75 -11.56 -11.31
C VAL A 17 27.75 -10.57 -10.72
N LYS A 18 26.48 -10.96 -10.65
CA LYS A 18 25.44 -10.15 -10.00
C LYS A 18 25.34 -10.52 -8.52
N ARG A 19 25.71 -9.60 -7.64
CA ARG A 19 25.58 -9.77 -6.19
C ARG A 19 24.28 -9.15 -5.70
N MET A 20 23.47 -9.92 -5.00
CA MET A 20 22.22 -9.47 -4.40
C MET A 20 22.18 -9.84 -2.92
N CYS A 21 21.63 -8.95 -2.11
CA CYS A 21 21.30 -9.23 -0.72
C CYS A 21 19.89 -9.81 -0.63
N ALA A 22 19.74 -11.00 -0.07
CA ALA A 22 18.45 -11.67 0.11
C ALA A 22 18.24 -12.04 1.59
N PRO A 23 17.01 -11.95 2.12
CA PRO A 23 16.72 -12.39 3.48
C PRO A 23 16.99 -13.89 3.64
N THR A 24 17.56 -14.31 4.77
CA THR A 24 17.87 -15.73 5.07
C THR A 24 16.65 -16.57 5.45
N TRP A 25 15.45 -16.00 5.34
CA TRP A 25 14.24 -16.56 5.91
C TRP A 25 13.71 -17.69 5.03
N SER A 26 13.14 -18.72 5.66
CA SER A 26 12.40 -19.74 4.90
C SER A 26 11.23 -19.09 4.16
N VAL A 27 10.86 -19.66 3.02
CA VAL A 27 9.76 -19.13 2.19
C VAL A 27 8.46 -19.01 3.00
N ASP A 28 8.19 -19.97 3.89
CA ASP A 28 7.00 -19.96 4.76
C ASP A 28 7.05 -18.88 5.85
N ALA A 29 8.23 -18.65 6.46
CA ALA A 29 8.41 -17.57 7.42
C ALA A 29 8.27 -16.20 6.75
N TYR A 30 8.85 -16.05 5.55
CA TYR A 30 8.74 -14.84 4.74
C TYR A 30 7.29 -14.57 4.31
N ARG A 31 6.54 -15.63 3.96
CA ARG A 31 5.12 -15.57 3.61
C ARG A 31 4.24 -15.15 4.77
N THR A 32 4.44 -15.76 5.93
CA THR A 32 3.72 -15.38 7.16
C THR A 32 4.04 -13.93 7.53
N TYR A 33 5.32 -13.56 7.52
CA TYR A 33 5.76 -12.20 7.85
C TYR A 33 5.12 -11.15 6.95
N LEU A 34 5.20 -11.30 5.63
CA LEU A 34 4.62 -10.32 4.70
C LEU A 34 3.09 -10.23 4.82
N THR A 35 2.41 -11.35 5.07
CA THR A 35 0.96 -11.38 5.20
C THR A 35 0.50 -10.70 6.50
N VAL A 36 1.19 -10.96 7.60
CA VAL A 36 0.94 -10.27 8.87
C VAL A 36 1.20 -8.78 8.70
N LEU A 37 2.35 -8.41 8.12
CA LEU A 37 2.72 -7.02 7.93
C LEU A 37 1.71 -6.26 7.04
N PHE A 38 1.26 -6.86 5.94
CA PHE A 38 0.23 -6.28 5.09
C PHE A 38 -1.09 -6.09 5.84
N SER A 39 -1.54 -7.12 6.57
CA SER A 39 -2.82 -7.08 7.27
C SER A 39 -2.82 -6.06 8.41
N THR A 40 -1.77 -6.03 9.23
CA THR A 40 -1.69 -5.15 10.42
C THR A 40 -1.33 -3.71 10.07
N SER A 41 -0.47 -3.49 9.09
CA SER A 41 0.11 -2.15 8.85
C SER A 41 -0.54 -1.41 7.69
N ILE A 42 -1.25 -2.10 6.79
CA ILE A 42 -1.83 -1.50 5.59
C ILE A 42 -3.35 -1.66 5.60
N MET A 43 -3.83 -2.91 5.65
CA MET A 43 -5.23 -3.22 5.46
C MET A 43 -6.09 -2.81 6.66
N ALA A 44 -5.75 -3.24 7.87
CA ALA A 44 -6.54 -2.95 9.07
C ALA A 44 -6.62 -1.44 9.38
N PRO A 45 -5.51 -0.67 9.41
CA PRO A 45 -5.58 0.77 9.65
C PRO A 45 -6.36 1.49 8.56
N GLY A 46 -6.17 1.08 7.30
CA GLY A 46 -6.87 1.64 6.16
C GLY A 46 -8.39 1.46 6.23
N ILE A 47 -8.86 0.26 6.57
CA ILE A 47 -10.29 -0.04 6.72
C ILE A 47 -10.89 0.72 7.89
N ILE A 48 -10.23 0.72 9.06
CA ILE A 48 -10.71 1.42 10.25
C ILE A 48 -10.87 2.91 9.97
N ILE A 49 -9.83 3.54 9.42
CA ILE A 49 -9.87 4.97 9.09
C ILE A 49 -10.93 5.23 8.01
N GLY A 50 -10.93 4.47 6.91
CA GLY A 50 -11.93 4.61 5.85
C GLY A 50 -13.37 4.51 6.36
N PHE A 51 -13.65 3.55 7.25
CA PHE A 51 -14.97 3.38 7.86
C PHE A 51 -15.37 4.56 8.74
N LEU A 52 -14.50 4.98 9.66
CA LEU A 52 -14.77 6.10 10.58
C LEU A 52 -15.03 7.39 9.81
N TYR A 53 -14.21 7.69 8.79
CA TYR A 53 -14.37 8.90 7.98
C TYR A 53 -15.59 8.84 7.06
N THR A 54 -15.94 7.67 6.54
CA THR A 54 -17.18 7.51 5.76
C THR A 54 -18.42 7.76 6.64
N ARG A 55 -18.42 7.24 7.88
CA ARG A 55 -19.50 7.50 8.85
C ARG A 55 -19.62 8.99 9.15
N LEU A 56 -18.49 9.64 9.45
CA LEU A 56 -18.45 11.08 9.71
C LEU A 56 -18.93 11.90 8.50
N ALA A 57 -18.50 11.56 7.29
CA ALA A 57 -18.93 12.23 6.07
C ALA A 57 -20.44 12.11 5.84
N ARG A 58 -21.03 10.93 6.09
CA ARG A 58 -22.48 10.71 5.97
C ARG A 58 -23.26 11.53 6.98
N THR A 59 -22.91 11.46 8.26
CA THR A 59 -23.57 12.26 9.31
C THR A 59 -23.45 13.75 9.04
N TYR A 60 -22.29 14.19 8.53
CA TYR A 60 -22.08 15.59 8.15
C TYR A 60 -22.94 16.00 6.94
N LEU A 61 -23.09 15.14 5.94
CA LEU A 61 -23.93 15.39 4.77
C LEU A 61 -25.42 15.44 5.16
N GLU A 62 -25.87 14.55 6.03
CA GLU A 62 -27.23 14.54 6.59
C GLU A 62 -27.52 15.82 7.39
N SER A 63 -26.57 16.27 8.21
CA SER A 63 -26.68 17.54 8.96
C SER A 63 -26.74 18.77 8.06
N GLN A 64 -26.00 18.79 6.93
CA GLN A 64 -26.09 19.86 5.94
C GLN A 64 -27.40 19.85 5.14
N ARG A 65 -28.01 18.67 4.95
CA ARG A 65 -29.27 18.52 4.23
C ARG A 65 -30.48 18.97 5.07
N ASN A 66 -30.39 18.88 6.40
CA ASN A 66 -31.37 19.37 7.35
C ASN A 66 -30.77 20.45 8.28
N PRO A 67 -30.43 21.65 7.76
CA PRO A 67 -29.84 22.69 8.60
C PRO A 67 -30.91 23.26 9.54
N PRO A 68 -30.68 23.28 10.87
CA PRO A 68 -31.64 23.83 11.84
C PRO A 68 -31.83 25.36 11.71
N HIS A 69 -31.01 26.04 10.89
CA HIS A 69 -31.16 27.45 10.57
C HIS A 69 -30.68 27.72 9.13
N LYS A 70 -31.40 28.55 8.36
CA LYS A 70 -31.14 28.91 6.94
C LYS A 70 -29.84 29.73 6.74
N GLU A 71 -28.70 29.30 7.27
CA GLU A 71 -27.42 29.91 6.91
C GLU A 71 -26.87 29.27 5.63
N LYS A 72 -26.57 30.11 4.65
CA LYS A 72 -25.97 29.72 3.37
C LYS A 72 -24.73 28.85 3.63
N SER A 73 -24.68 27.69 3.00
CA SER A 73 -23.62 26.67 3.08
C SER A 73 -22.23 27.25 2.77
N LYS A 74 -21.60 27.90 3.75
CA LYS A 74 -20.14 28.06 3.79
C LYS A 74 -19.60 26.73 4.28
N ARG A 75 -18.99 25.94 3.39
CA ARG A 75 -18.20 24.74 3.74
C ARG A 75 -17.40 25.05 5.01
N SER A 76 -17.81 24.50 6.15
CA SER A 76 -17.11 24.78 7.40
C SER A 76 -15.69 24.23 7.31
N PRO A 77 -14.69 24.85 7.98
CA PRO A 77 -13.33 24.34 8.03
C PRO A 77 -13.26 22.84 8.36
N ARG A 78 -14.21 22.33 9.15
CA ARG A 78 -14.34 20.90 9.50
C ARG A 78 -14.58 19.99 8.29
N GLN A 79 -15.36 20.42 7.30
CA GLN A 79 -15.58 19.62 6.07
C GLN A 79 -14.32 19.53 5.22
N LYS A 80 -13.55 20.62 5.15
CA LYS A 80 -12.28 20.65 4.41
C LYS A 80 -11.26 19.69 5.04
N VAL A 81 -11.21 19.63 6.37
CA VAL A 81 -10.36 18.67 7.11
C VAL A 81 -10.80 17.22 6.85
N LEU A 82 -12.09 16.91 6.91
CA LEU A 82 -12.58 15.54 6.63
C LEU A 82 -12.26 15.10 5.20
N ILE A 83 -12.46 15.96 4.21
CA ILE A 83 -12.11 15.67 2.80
C ILE A 83 -10.60 15.50 2.66
N MET A 84 -9.79 16.36 3.30
CA MET A 84 -8.34 16.26 3.28
C MET A 84 -7.86 14.92 3.82
N ILE A 85 -8.38 14.49 4.98
CA ILE A 85 -7.97 13.22 5.59
C ILE A 85 -8.42 12.03 4.74
N PHE A 86 -9.64 12.06 4.21
CA PHE A 86 -10.11 11.04 3.29
C PHE A 86 -9.21 10.94 2.03
N SER A 87 -8.82 12.08 1.45
CA SER A 87 -7.88 12.13 0.33
C SER A 87 -6.51 11.53 0.70
N ILE A 88 -5.98 11.83 1.89
CA ILE A 88 -4.71 11.25 2.37
C ILE A 88 -4.81 9.72 2.44
N VAL A 89 -5.92 9.19 2.95
CA VAL A 89 -6.15 7.73 3.03
C VAL A 89 -6.22 7.11 1.63
N LEU A 90 -6.91 7.76 0.70
CA LEU A 90 -6.98 7.28 -0.69
C LEU A 90 -5.62 7.27 -1.37
N VAL A 91 -4.83 8.34 -1.20
CA VAL A 91 -3.47 8.43 -1.74
C VAL A 91 -2.57 7.37 -1.11
N PHE A 92 -2.65 7.17 0.20
CA PHE A 92 -1.94 6.09 0.88
C PHE A 92 -2.28 4.72 0.28
N TRP A 93 -3.57 4.41 0.08
CA TRP A 93 -4.00 3.17 -0.55
C TRP A 93 -3.49 3.04 -1.98
N ALA A 94 -3.60 4.10 -2.78
CA ALA A 94 -3.10 4.12 -4.16
C ALA A 94 -1.59 3.89 -4.24
N CYS A 95 -0.82 4.43 -3.28
CA CYS A 95 0.63 4.30 -3.24
C CYS A 95 1.12 2.94 -2.76
N PHE A 96 0.46 2.38 -1.73
CA PHE A 96 0.93 1.18 -1.05
C PHE A 96 0.29 -0.11 -1.57
N LEU A 97 -1.02 -0.13 -1.86
CA LEU A 97 -1.70 -1.37 -2.25
C LEU A 97 -1.07 -2.08 -3.45
N PRO A 98 -0.72 -1.38 -4.56
CA PRO A 98 -0.18 -2.05 -5.73
C PRO A 98 1.10 -2.81 -5.44
N PHE A 99 1.96 -2.25 -4.58
CA PHE A 99 3.18 -2.93 -4.12
C PHE A 99 2.85 -4.17 -3.29
N TRP A 100 2.02 -4.04 -2.26
CA TRP A 100 1.72 -5.17 -1.38
C TRP A 100 1.00 -6.30 -2.08
N ILE A 101 0.00 -5.98 -2.90
CA ILE A 101 -0.73 -6.97 -3.71
C ILE A 101 0.24 -7.68 -4.63
N TRP A 102 1.14 -6.95 -5.29
CA TRP A 102 2.13 -7.55 -6.19
C TRP A 102 3.10 -8.48 -5.47
N GLN A 103 3.59 -8.11 -4.26
CA GLN A 103 4.43 -8.98 -3.46
C GLN A 103 3.70 -10.25 -3.01
N LEU A 104 2.43 -10.13 -2.60
CA LEU A 104 1.59 -11.27 -2.21
C LEU A 104 1.30 -12.19 -3.40
N VAL A 105 0.92 -11.64 -4.56
CA VAL A 105 0.68 -12.42 -5.78
C VAL A 105 1.92 -13.23 -6.16
N ARG A 106 3.11 -12.63 -6.10
CA ARG A 106 4.34 -13.36 -6.37
C ARG A 106 4.64 -14.50 -5.39
N LEU A 107 4.26 -14.30 -4.14
CA LEU A 107 4.55 -15.21 -3.05
C LEU A 107 3.58 -16.40 -3.00
N TYR A 108 2.33 -16.19 -3.45
CA TYR A 108 1.28 -17.20 -3.45
C TYR A 108 1.07 -17.85 -4.83
N SER A 109 1.35 -17.11 -5.92
CA SER A 109 1.10 -17.53 -7.29
C SER A 109 2.41 -17.68 -8.06
N SER A 110 3.35 -18.48 -7.53
CA SER A 110 4.63 -18.76 -8.20
C SER A 110 4.47 -19.45 -9.56
N SER A 111 3.27 -19.95 -9.89
CA SER A 111 2.89 -20.55 -11.17
C SER A 111 2.50 -19.54 -12.26
N LEU A 112 2.36 -18.25 -11.96
CA LEU A 112 2.06 -17.23 -12.97
C LEU A 112 3.29 -17.04 -13.87
N GLN A 113 3.27 -17.69 -15.03
CA GLN A 113 4.31 -17.60 -16.06
C GLN A 113 4.26 -16.25 -16.77
N LEU A 114 4.67 -15.19 -16.08
CA LEU A 114 4.90 -13.88 -16.66
C LEU A 114 6.33 -13.80 -17.20
N THR A 115 6.51 -13.11 -18.32
CA THR A 115 7.85 -12.86 -18.86
C THR A 115 8.69 -12.08 -17.85
N THR A 116 9.99 -12.38 -17.81
CA THR A 116 10.92 -11.73 -16.87
C THR A 116 11.00 -10.20 -17.06
N GLN A 117 10.74 -9.70 -18.27
CA GLN A 117 10.63 -8.26 -18.54
C GLN A 117 9.39 -7.65 -17.89
N THR A 118 8.21 -8.27 -18.06
CA THR A 118 6.97 -7.78 -17.45
C THR A 118 7.06 -7.77 -15.93
N GLN A 119 7.64 -8.82 -15.32
CA GLN A 119 7.85 -8.85 -13.87
C GLN A 119 8.77 -7.73 -13.37
N LYS A 120 9.84 -7.41 -14.13
CA LYS A 120 10.72 -6.28 -13.82
C LYS A 120 9.99 -4.95 -13.95
N CYS A 121 9.24 -4.74 -15.03
CA CYS A 121 8.49 -3.52 -15.26
C CYS A 121 7.50 -3.26 -14.12
N ILE A 122 6.69 -4.27 -13.77
CA ILE A 122 5.72 -4.15 -12.67
C ILE A 122 6.45 -3.87 -11.36
N ASN A 123 7.55 -4.56 -11.07
CA ASN A 123 8.37 -4.27 -9.88
C ASN A 123 8.81 -2.81 -9.81
N TYR A 124 9.37 -2.28 -10.89
CA TYR A 124 9.80 -0.88 -10.91
C TYR A 124 8.62 0.05 -10.68
N LEU A 125 7.51 -0.16 -11.38
CA LEU A 125 6.32 0.69 -11.24
C LEU A 125 5.77 0.69 -9.81
N VAL A 126 5.51 -0.49 -9.23
CA VAL A 126 4.95 -0.57 -7.88
C VAL A 126 5.92 -0.06 -6.82
N THR A 127 7.22 -0.24 -7.04
CA THR A 127 8.26 0.26 -6.13
C THR A 127 8.34 1.79 -6.19
N CYS A 128 8.40 2.37 -7.39
CA CYS A 128 8.38 3.82 -7.57
C CYS A 128 7.14 4.43 -6.93
N LEU A 129 5.97 3.84 -7.15
CA LEU A 129 4.70 4.33 -6.62
C LEU A 129 4.66 4.37 -5.08
N THR A 130 5.22 3.35 -4.42
CA THR A 130 5.34 3.35 -2.96
C THR A 130 6.35 4.38 -2.46
N TYR A 131 7.51 4.53 -3.13
CA TYR A 131 8.49 5.55 -2.74
C TYR A 131 8.00 6.98 -2.98
N SER A 132 7.16 7.21 -3.98
CA SER A 132 6.53 8.51 -4.24
C SER A 132 5.62 8.98 -3.10
N ASN A 133 5.20 8.11 -2.18
CA ASN A 133 4.44 8.54 -1.00
C ASN A 133 5.22 9.53 -0.12
N SER A 134 6.56 9.48 -0.17
CA SER A 134 7.43 10.35 0.63
C SER A 134 7.71 11.72 -0.01
N CYS A 135 7.19 11.96 -1.23
CA CYS A 135 7.33 13.22 -1.97
C CYS A 135 6.00 13.99 -1.97
#